data_AF-A0A7J9YBL1-F1
#
_entry.id   AF-A0A7J9YBL1-F1
#
_cell.length_a   1.000
_cell.length_b   1.000
_cell.length_c   1.000
_cell.angle_alpha   90.00
_cell.angle_beta   90.00
_cell.angle_gamma   90.00
#
_symmetry.space_group_name_H-M   'P 1'
#
loop_
_entity.id
_entity.type
_entity.pdbx_description
1 polymer ?
#
loop_
_entity_poly.entity_id
_entity_poly.type
_entity_poly.pdbx_seq_one_letter_code
_entity_poly.pdbx_strand_id
1 'polypeptide(L)'
;MLHNATAYVRHSSSARFRRIYYTPTDRQPPPRWPPVGCGADQHVSTRQERVSQPAQAAPSVAGTRTLGLDLALYLGFALFALVTALVSEFATHRIWGCYAAVGYALAAAHTTWQFLRQHHGDARWWWSRWAAIATSFVLALLAPLVHLILRRRGGGDWHPDAAAWGAQPEVWVIERSASLLLHTGTPYADVTALGRPPEVNDYTPYGPVMAVFGLPRALIEATGLDTSSIAMALTDARLVFAAVAIACVFASLRLLGRPRVPIAAAQLAVVSPATALTWAVAGPDLAVLGLLVLALVFAVRGNTVLAGLCLALVISAKLTAAPAILVLLVLLWINRGARAALVFTGALAGMTAAAHLPVILLDPRAFVEHVIAFPAGAGVVESPAASPLPGHLIADTGPAGHTIALVLLAVAAVIIAAWIVLRPPTTGSDAALRIAVGLGTATLLTPATRWGYLVYPLVLLGARLCMPDLTSTSNVPDTPTARSTRPTRAGE
;
A
#
# COMPACT_ATOMS: atom_id res chain seq x y z
N MET A 1 7.11 15.24 51.19
CA MET A 1 7.44 16.37 52.09
C MET A 1 8.46 17.23 51.37
N LEU A 2 8.03 18.23 50.59
CA LEU A 2 7.81 19.65 50.96
C LEU A 2 9.12 20.39 51.30
N HIS A 3 9.53 21.31 50.40
CA HIS A 3 9.98 22.71 50.63
C HIS A 3 10.25 23.35 49.25
N ASN A 4 9.36 24.22 48.74
CA ASN A 4 9.34 25.71 48.88
C ASN A 4 10.54 26.38 48.18
N ALA A 5 10.43 27.08 47.04
CA ALA A 5 9.64 28.27 46.66
C ALA A 5 10.14 29.60 47.26
N THR A 6 10.18 30.63 46.39
CA THR A 6 10.51 32.09 46.54
C THR A 6 11.92 32.49 46.06
N ALA A 7 12.17 33.58 45.32
CA ALA A 7 11.41 34.82 45.13
C ALA A 7 11.90 35.70 43.93
N TYR A 8 11.02 36.64 43.52
CA TYR A 8 11.27 38.01 42.97
C TYR A 8 11.78 38.23 41.52
N VAL A 9 11.50 39.34 40.81
CA VAL A 9 10.30 40.08 40.31
C VAL A 9 10.80 41.25 39.43
N ARG A 10 10.14 41.49 38.28
CA ARG A 10 10.12 42.68 37.37
C ARG A 10 11.40 43.01 36.55
N HIS A 11 11.35 43.44 35.27
CA HIS A 11 10.47 44.45 34.65
C HIS A 11 10.29 44.27 33.11
N SER A 12 9.06 44.52 32.62
CA SER A 12 8.58 45.11 31.32
C SER A 12 9.39 44.93 30.00
N SER A 13 8.80 44.64 28.83
CA SER A 13 7.79 45.46 28.14
C SER A 13 7.25 44.79 26.85
N SER A 14 5.96 45.03 26.53
CA SER A 14 5.28 45.13 25.20
C SER A 14 5.44 44.00 24.15
N ALA A 15 4.42 43.48 23.48
CA ALA A 15 3.31 44.16 22.81
C ALA A 15 2.07 43.26 22.63
N ARG A 16 0.93 43.93 22.42
CA ARG A 16 -0.45 43.43 22.61
C ARG A 16 -1.02 42.71 21.39
N PHE A 17 -1.65 41.58 21.64
CA PHE A 17 -2.80 41.06 20.88
C PHE A 17 -4.08 41.62 21.50
N ARG A 18 -5.02 42.17 20.72
CA ARG A 18 -6.43 42.25 21.11
C ARG A 18 -7.35 42.05 19.91
N ARG A 19 -8.10 40.94 19.98
CA ARG A 19 -9.47 40.83 19.45
C ARG A 19 -10.35 41.82 20.19
N ILE A 20 -11.24 42.50 19.48
CA ILE A 20 -12.39 43.17 20.07
C ILE A 20 -13.65 42.81 19.26
N TYR A 21 -14.71 42.64 20.05
CA TYR A 21 -16.05 42.18 19.76
C TYR A 21 -16.89 43.15 18.91
N TYR A 22 -17.91 42.59 18.24
CA TYR A 22 -19.04 43.29 17.62
C TYR A 22 -20.11 43.64 18.66
N THR A 23 -20.71 44.85 18.59
CA THR A 23 -22.17 45.13 18.66
C THR A 23 -22.44 46.63 18.36
N PRO A 24 -23.69 47.03 18.00
CA PRO A 24 -23.99 47.95 16.89
C PRO A 24 -24.53 49.33 17.33
N THR A 25 -24.48 50.30 16.42
CA THR A 25 -25.29 51.53 16.48
C THR A 25 -25.65 52.06 15.09
N ASP A 26 -26.91 52.50 14.97
CA ASP A 26 -27.55 53.12 13.82
C ASP A 26 -26.88 54.43 13.33
N ARG A 27 -26.93 54.70 12.02
CA ARG A 27 -27.76 55.75 11.37
C ARG A 27 -27.22 56.19 10.00
N GLN A 28 -28.19 56.35 9.08
CA GLN A 28 -28.27 57.17 7.85
C GLN A 28 -28.03 56.53 6.47
N PRO A 29 -28.95 56.79 5.49
CA PRO A 29 -28.92 56.21 4.14
C PRO A 29 -28.27 57.14 3.08
N PRO A 30 -27.80 56.62 1.93
CA PRO A 30 -27.41 57.44 0.78
C PRO A 30 -28.57 57.72 -0.20
N PRO A 31 -28.42 58.70 -1.13
CA PRO A 31 -29.50 59.55 -1.60
C PRO A 31 -30.25 59.07 -2.87
N ARG A 32 -31.46 59.63 -3.01
CA ARG A 32 -32.40 59.50 -4.13
C ARG A 32 -31.95 60.30 -5.37
N TRP A 33 -32.19 59.74 -6.56
CA TRP A 33 -32.25 60.46 -7.84
C TRP A 33 -33.69 60.53 -8.37
N PRO A 34 -34.07 61.57 -9.15
CA PRO A 34 -35.46 61.96 -9.40
C PRO A 34 -36.14 61.19 -10.55
N PRO A 35 -37.48 61.28 -10.66
CA PRO A 35 -38.28 60.45 -11.58
C PRO A 35 -38.41 61.10 -12.97
N VAL A 36 -38.48 60.26 -14.00
CA VAL A 36 -39.04 60.65 -15.30
C VAL A 36 -40.19 59.70 -15.59
N GLY A 37 -41.40 60.26 -15.65
CA GLY A 37 -42.61 59.58 -16.08
C GLY A 37 -43.19 60.26 -17.31
N CYS A 38 -43.62 59.45 -18.26
CA CYS A 38 -44.65 59.63 -19.30
C CYS A 38 -44.61 58.31 -20.10
N GLY A 39 -45.65 57.54 -20.39
CA GLY A 39 -47.10 57.68 -20.24
C GLY A 39 -47.73 56.77 -21.29
N ALA A 40 -48.85 56.14 -20.93
CA ALA A 40 -49.83 55.45 -21.78
C ALA A 40 -49.58 54.01 -22.27
N ASP A 41 -50.41 53.13 -21.70
CA ASP A 41 -51.31 52.21 -22.39
C ASP A 41 -50.87 50.82 -22.87
N GLN A 42 -51.59 49.86 -22.28
CA GLN A 42 -52.26 48.70 -22.91
C GLN A 42 -51.75 47.28 -22.63
N HIS A 43 -52.76 46.49 -22.26
CA HIS A 43 -52.87 45.03 -22.27
C HIS A 43 -52.22 44.21 -21.14
N VAL A 44 -53.06 44.01 -20.12
CA VAL A 44 -53.14 42.82 -19.28
C VAL A 44 -53.02 41.55 -20.15
N SER A 45 -51.88 40.87 -20.03
CA SER A 45 -51.77 39.43 -20.26
C SER A 45 -51.05 38.87 -19.04
N THR A 46 -51.79 38.16 -18.19
CA THR A 46 -51.26 37.40 -17.06
C THR A 46 -50.41 36.24 -17.58
N ARG A 47 -49.15 36.54 -17.93
CA ARG A 47 -48.14 35.50 -18.17
C ARG A 47 -47.73 34.97 -16.80
N GLN A 48 -48.37 33.88 -16.42
CA GLN A 48 -47.97 33.04 -15.29
C GLN A 48 -46.49 32.67 -15.49
N GLU A 49 -45.58 33.37 -14.81
CA GLU A 49 -44.20 32.93 -14.64
C GLU A 49 -44.24 31.64 -13.84
N ARG A 50 -44.33 30.54 -14.58
CA ARG A 50 -44.07 29.20 -14.08
C ARG A 50 -42.63 29.24 -13.59
N VAL A 51 -42.46 29.42 -12.28
CA VAL A 51 -41.19 29.20 -11.59
C VAL A 51 -40.77 27.80 -11.99
N SER A 52 -39.81 27.73 -12.91
CA SER A 52 -39.17 26.50 -13.34
C SER A 52 -38.56 25.89 -12.09
N GLN A 53 -39.26 24.94 -11.48
CA GLN A 53 -38.67 24.03 -10.51
C GLN A 53 -37.37 23.51 -11.14
N PRO A 54 -36.24 23.50 -10.41
CA PRO A 54 -35.03 22.90 -10.95
C PRO A 54 -35.39 21.46 -11.31
N ALA A 55 -35.40 21.16 -12.61
CA ALA A 55 -35.61 19.81 -13.11
C ALA A 55 -34.65 18.92 -12.32
N GLN A 56 -35.22 17.95 -11.59
CA GLN A 56 -34.45 16.93 -10.89
C GLN A 56 -33.48 16.34 -11.90
N ALA A 57 -32.21 16.72 -11.82
CA ALA A 57 -31.20 16.26 -12.73
C ALA A 57 -31.13 14.74 -12.56
N ALA A 58 -31.53 14.01 -13.60
CA ALA A 58 -31.43 12.57 -13.61
C ALA A 58 -30.00 12.17 -13.19
N PRO A 59 -29.83 11.20 -12.28
CA PRO A 59 -28.51 10.82 -11.80
C PRO A 59 -27.62 10.51 -13.00
N SER A 60 -26.44 11.15 -13.06
CA SER A 60 -25.49 10.89 -14.14
C SER A 60 -25.19 9.37 -14.18
N VAL A 61 -25.36 8.75 -15.34
CA VAL A 61 -25.16 7.30 -15.55
C VAL A 61 -23.78 6.84 -15.07
N ALA A 62 -22.78 7.74 -15.10
CA ALA A 62 -21.44 7.49 -14.59
C ALA A 62 -21.38 7.33 -13.05
N GLY A 63 -22.15 8.13 -12.30
CA GLY A 63 -22.18 8.09 -10.85
C GLY A 63 -22.84 6.82 -10.31
N THR A 64 -23.96 6.41 -10.90
CA THR A 64 -24.66 5.16 -10.54
C THR A 64 -23.83 3.92 -10.88
N ARG A 65 -23.17 3.89 -12.05
CA ARG A 65 -22.26 2.79 -12.41
C ARG A 65 -21.09 2.64 -11.43
N THR A 66 -20.56 3.77 -10.95
CA THR A 66 -19.43 3.77 -10.01
C THR A 66 -19.82 3.23 -8.63
N LEU A 67 -20.98 3.66 -8.10
CA LEU A 67 -21.50 3.13 -6.84
C LEU A 67 -21.88 1.65 -6.94
N GLY A 68 -22.39 1.21 -8.09
CA GLY A 68 -22.66 -0.21 -8.36
C GLY A 68 -21.39 -1.07 -8.30
N LEU A 69 -20.28 -0.59 -8.85
CA LEU A 69 -18.97 -1.28 -8.76
C LEU A 69 -18.44 -1.33 -7.33
N ASP A 70 -18.53 -0.23 -6.59
CA ASP A 70 -18.15 -0.21 -5.17
C ASP A 70 -18.95 -1.22 -4.36
N LEU A 71 -20.27 -1.25 -4.56
CA LEU A 71 -21.16 -2.18 -3.87
C LEU A 71 -20.79 -3.62 -4.19
N ALA A 72 -20.59 -3.96 -5.46
CA ALA A 72 -20.18 -5.30 -5.88
C ALA A 72 -18.84 -5.70 -5.25
N LEU A 73 -17.86 -4.78 -5.18
CA LEU A 73 -16.58 -5.02 -4.53
C LEU A 73 -16.74 -5.29 -3.03
N TYR A 74 -17.45 -4.42 -2.31
CA TYR A 74 -17.64 -4.60 -0.86
C TYR A 74 -18.45 -5.86 -0.52
N LEU A 75 -19.44 -6.22 -1.32
CA LEU A 75 -20.16 -7.49 -1.16
C LEU A 75 -19.25 -8.69 -1.41
N GLY A 76 -18.42 -8.65 -2.46
CA GLY A 76 -17.43 -9.68 -2.74
C GLY A 76 -16.41 -9.82 -1.60
N PHE A 77 -15.94 -8.70 -1.05
CA PHE A 77 -15.01 -8.69 0.07
C PHE A 77 -15.66 -9.22 1.35
N ALA A 78 -16.92 -8.85 1.63
CA ALA A 78 -17.68 -9.36 2.77
C ALA A 78 -17.89 -10.87 2.68
N LEU A 79 -18.26 -11.38 1.50
CA LEU A 79 -18.43 -12.81 1.26
C LEU A 79 -17.11 -13.56 1.45
N PHE A 80 -16.02 -13.06 0.86
CA PHE A 80 -14.69 -13.65 1.04
C PHE A 80 -14.28 -13.72 2.51
N ALA A 81 -14.46 -12.62 3.26
CA ALA A 81 -14.14 -12.55 4.67
C ALA A 81 -15.01 -13.50 5.51
N LEU A 82 -16.31 -13.61 5.19
CA LEU A 82 -17.23 -14.53 5.86
C LEU A 82 -16.84 -15.99 5.61
N VAL A 83 -16.56 -16.37 4.36
CA VAL A 83 -16.10 -17.73 4.04
C VAL A 83 -14.79 -18.04 4.77
N THR A 84 -13.85 -17.09 4.81
CA THR A 84 -12.60 -17.23 5.56
C THR A 84 -12.85 -17.42 7.06
N ALA A 85 -13.81 -16.68 7.63
CA ALA A 85 -14.20 -16.80 9.04
C ALA A 85 -14.72 -18.20 9.39
N LEU A 86 -15.48 -18.81 8.48
CA LEU A 86 -16.19 -20.07 8.70
C LEU A 86 -15.32 -21.30 8.40
N VAL A 87 -14.45 -21.22 7.39
CA VAL A 87 -13.78 -22.40 6.81
C VAL A 87 -12.30 -22.48 7.17
N SER A 88 -11.64 -21.36 7.49
CA SER A 88 -10.19 -21.37 7.69
C SER A 88 -9.78 -22.18 8.93
N GLU A 89 -8.78 -23.05 8.77
CA GLU A 89 -8.15 -23.82 9.85
C GLU A 89 -7.30 -22.93 10.78
N PHE A 90 -6.73 -21.85 10.24
CA PHE A 90 -5.95 -20.88 11.01
C PHE A 90 -6.84 -19.96 11.84
N ALA A 91 -6.64 -19.93 13.15
CA ALA A 91 -7.41 -19.04 14.03
C ALA A 91 -7.21 -17.55 13.70
N THR A 92 -6.01 -17.16 13.28
CA THR A 92 -5.70 -15.78 12.87
C THR A 92 -6.55 -15.32 11.68
N HIS A 93 -6.77 -16.20 10.70
CA HIS A 93 -7.63 -15.93 9.55
C HIS A 93 -9.11 -15.89 9.94
N ARG A 94 -9.56 -16.77 10.84
CA ARG A 94 -10.94 -16.74 11.35
C ARG A 94 -11.25 -15.44 12.08
N ILE A 95 -10.37 -15.03 12.99
CA ILE A 95 -10.48 -13.76 13.73
C ILE A 95 -10.54 -12.59 12.75
N TRP A 96 -9.61 -12.53 11.79
CA TRP A 96 -9.64 -11.50 10.75
C TRP A 96 -10.97 -11.51 9.98
N GLY A 97 -11.42 -12.70 9.54
CA GLY A 97 -12.65 -12.87 8.76
C GLY A 97 -13.89 -12.33 9.49
N CYS A 98 -14.01 -12.58 10.79
CA CYS A 98 -15.10 -12.04 11.62
C CYS A 98 -15.16 -10.51 11.59
N TYR A 99 -14.02 -9.84 11.83
CA TYR A 99 -13.98 -8.38 11.81
C TYR A 99 -14.17 -7.81 10.39
N ALA A 100 -13.49 -8.41 9.41
CA ALA A 100 -13.51 -7.96 8.03
C ALA A 100 -14.90 -8.12 7.40
N ALA A 101 -15.61 -9.22 7.67
CA ALA A 101 -16.98 -9.43 7.18
C ALA A 101 -17.93 -8.32 7.65
N VAL A 102 -17.85 -7.94 8.93
CA VAL A 102 -18.62 -6.81 9.48
C VAL A 102 -18.19 -5.49 8.81
N GLY A 103 -16.89 -5.24 8.68
CA GLY A 103 -16.35 -4.04 8.04
C GLY A 103 -16.84 -3.84 6.61
N TYR A 104 -16.73 -4.88 5.79
CA TYR A 104 -17.16 -4.84 4.40
C TYR A 104 -18.69 -4.84 4.25
N ALA A 105 -19.43 -5.51 5.13
CA ALA A 105 -20.89 -5.43 5.13
C ALA A 105 -21.39 -4.01 5.45
N LEU A 106 -20.76 -3.33 6.41
CA LEU A 106 -21.07 -1.92 6.71
C LEU A 106 -20.70 -0.99 5.55
N ALA A 107 -19.58 -1.24 4.87
CA ALA A 107 -19.20 -0.50 3.66
C ALA A 107 -20.21 -0.71 2.51
N ALA A 108 -20.69 -1.94 2.32
CA ALA A 108 -21.75 -2.26 1.36
C ALA A 108 -23.08 -1.59 1.73
N ALA A 109 -23.48 -1.64 3.00
CA ALA A 109 -24.68 -0.98 3.50
C ALA A 109 -24.61 0.55 3.33
N HIS A 110 -23.45 1.15 3.60
CA HIS A 110 -23.21 2.58 3.37
C HIS A 110 -23.30 2.96 1.89
N THR A 111 -22.72 2.14 1.00
CA THR A 111 -22.79 2.34 -0.45
C THR A 111 -24.23 2.17 -0.96
N THR A 112 -24.97 1.21 -0.43
CA THR A 112 -26.41 1.00 -0.73
C THR A 112 -27.24 2.19 -0.28
N TRP A 113 -26.98 2.70 0.93
CA TRP A 113 -27.66 3.89 1.45
C TRP A 113 -27.41 5.12 0.57
N GLN A 114 -26.17 5.33 0.11
CA GLN A 114 -25.85 6.39 -0.85
C GLN A 114 -26.59 6.20 -2.18
N PHE A 115 -26.69 4.97 -2.67
CA PHE A 115 -27.41 4.65 -3.90
C PHE A 115 -28.91 4.98 -3.80
N LEU A 116 -29.52 4.70 -2.64
CA LEU A 116 -30.95 4.94 -2.39
C LEU A 116 -31.30 6.40 -2.09
N ARG A 117 -30.40 7.18 -1.48
CA ARG A 117 -30.68 8.54 -1.00
C ARG A 117 -30.15 9.66 -1.90
N GLN A 118 -30.27 9.50 -3.22
CA GLN A 118 -29.72 10.41 -4.24
C GLN A 118 -29.83 11.90 -3.86
N HIS A 119 -28.69 12.49 -3.49
CA HIS A 119 -28.37 13.88 -3.12
C HIS A 119 -29.47 14.81 -2.55
N HIS A 120 -29.32 15.16 -1.27
CA HIS A 120 -29.75 16.46 -0.73
C HIS A 120 -28.61 17.19 -0.01
N GLY A 121 -28.14 18.27 -0.64
CA GLY A 121 -27.82 19.55 0.02
C GLY A 121 -26.56 19.72 0.85
N ASP A 122 -26.18 18.79 1.72
CA ASP A 122 -25.16 19.08 2.75
C ASP A 122 -23.93 18.17 2.66
N ALA A 123 -22.80 18.78 2.28
CA ALA A 123 -21.49 18.14 2.15
C ALA A 123 -20.89 17.73 3.51
N ARG A 124 -21.45 16.69 4.13
CA ARG A 124 -20.88 16.09 5.37
C ARG A 124 -19.97 14.92 5.01
N TRP A 125 -18.92 14.72 5.81
CA TRP A 125 -17.90 13.69 5.56
C TRP A 125 -18.49 12.26 5.38
N TRP A 126 -19.58 11.95 6.07
CA TRP A 126 -20.23 10.63 6.01
C TRP A 126 -21.01 10.39 4.71
N TRP A 127 -21.21 11.40 3.87
CA TRP A 127 -21.70 11.22 2.50
C TRP A 127 -20.57 10.89 1.52
N SER A 128 -19.31 10.98 1.96
CA SER A 128 -18.17 10.61 1.15
C SER A 128 -18.07 9.09 1.01
N ARG A 129 -17.79 8.62 -0.20
CA ARG A 129 -17.38 7.23 -0.47
C ARG A 129 -16.12 6.82 0.32
N TRP A 130 -15.32 7.78 0.81
CA TRP A 130 -14.21 7.50 1.73
C TRP A 130 -14.65 6.99 3.10
N ALA A 131 -15.91 7.21 3.51
CA ALA A 131 -16.43 6.61 4.75
C ALA A 131 -16.43 5.08 4.66
N ALA A 132 -16.82 4.50 3.52
CA ALA A 132 -16.77 3.04 3.30
C ALA A 132 -15.32 2.50 3.35
N ILE A 133 -14.35 3.25 2.81
CA ILE A 133 -12.92 2.93 2.92
C ILE A 133 -12.46 2.99 4.38
N ALA A 134 -12.83 4.05 5.11
CA ALA A 134 -12.43 4.23 6.50
C ALA A 134 -13.01 3.15 7.41
N THR A 135 -14.29 2.79 7.24
CA THR A 135 -14.93 1.68 7.97
C THR A 135 -14.24 0.35 7.66
N SER A 136 -13.96 0.07 6.38
CA SER A 136 -13.22 -1.12 5.97
C SER A 136 -11.80 -1.13 6.56
N PHE A 137 -11.12 0.02 6.60
CA PHE A 137 -9.77 0.13 7.17
C PHE A 137 -9.77 -0.15 8.67
N VAL A 138 -10.68 0.47 9.41
CA VAL A 138 -10.77 0.26 10.87
C VAL A 138 -11.09 -1.20 11.19
N LEU A 139 -12.08 -1.79 10.51
CA LEU A 139 -12.56 -3.12 10.86
C LEU A 139 -11.80 -4.26 10.17
N ALA A 140 -11.31 -4.13 8.94
CA ALA A 140 -10.58 -5.21 8.27
C ALA A 140 -9.05 -5.15 8.45
N LEU A 141 -8.49 -4.00 8.86
CA LEU A 141 -7.03 -3.85 9.05
C LEU A 141 -6.67 -3.59 10.52
N LEU A 142 -7.18 -2.52 11.13
CA LEU A 142 -6.73 -2.09 12.46
C LEU A 142 -7.24 -2.98 13.60
N ALA A 143 -8.55 -3.20 13.67
CA ALA A 143 -9.18 -3.98 14.75
C ALA A 143 -8.63 -5.42 14.84
N PRO A 144 -8.54 -6.21 13.75
CA PRO A 144 -7.99 -7.56 13.82
C PRO A 144 -6.49 -7.55 14.12
N LEU A 145 -5.70 -6.58 13.61
CA LEU A 145 -4.29 -6.46 13.97
C LEU A 145 -4.12 -6.27 15.49
N VAL A 146 -4.87 -5.33 16.08
CA VAL A 146 -4.83 -5.08 17.53
C VAL A 146 -5.27 -6.31 18.31
N HIS A 147 -6.37 -6.95 17.92
CA HIS A 147 -6.82 -8.20 18.54
C HIS A 147 -5.72 -9.26 18.53
N LEU A 148 -5.11 -9.51 17.37
CA LEU A 148 -4.13 -10.57 17.20
C LEU A 148 -2.82 -10.27 17.95
N ILE A 149 -2.36 -9.03 18.00
CA ILE A 149 -1.22 -8.62 18.84
C ILE A 149 -1.52 -8.85 20.32
N LEU A 150 -2.73 -8.51 20.78
CA LEU A 150 -3.13 -8.74 22.17
C LEU A 150 -3.25 -10.23 22.49
N ARG A 151 -3.83 -11.02 21.58
CA ARG A 151 -3.94 -12.49 21.72
C ARG A 151 -2.57 -13.15 21.81
N ARG A 152 -1.62 -12.69 21.00
CA ARG A 152 -0.23 -13.19 20.97
C ARG A 152 0.48 -13.08 22.32
N ARG A 153 0.08 -12.16 23.21
CA ARG A 153 0.60 -12.04 24.58
C ARG A 153 0.34 -13.29 25.43
N GLY A 154 -0.69 -14.08 25.10
CA GLY A 154 -1.01 -15.33 25.76
C GLY A 154 -0.15 -16.52 25.32
N GLY A 155 0.81 -16.31 24.41
CA GLY A 155 1.62 -17.39 23.81
C GLY A 155 0.89 -18.11 22.68
N GLY A 156 1.30 -19.35 22.39
CA GLY A 156 0.70 -20.22 21.37
C GLY A 156 1.33 -20.14 19.98
N ASP A 157 2.25 -19.20 19.75
CA ASP A 157 3.14 -19.23 18.58
C ASP A 157 4.18 -20.38 18.74
N TRP A 158 4.72 -20.88 17.63
CA TRP A 158 5.57 -22.09 17.57
C TRP A 158 4.87 -23.39 17.98
N HIS A 159 3.54 -23.39 18.05
CA HIS A 159 2.76 -24.59 18.34
C HIS A 159 2.38 -25.32 17.04
N PRO A 160 2.29 -26.67 16.99
CA PRO A 160 1.84 -27.39 15.79
C PRO A 160 0.37 -27.08 15.42
N ASP A 161 -0.47 -26.83 16.43
CA ASP A 161 -1.88 -26.49 16.23
C ASP A 161 -2.07 -25.03 15.77
N ALA A 162 -2.50 -24.87 14.52
CA ALA A 162 -2.86 -23.60 13.89
C ALA A 162 -3.99 -22.82 14.59
N ALA A 163 -4.78 -23.48 15.44
CA ALA A 163 -5.79 -22.81 16.25
C ALA A 163 -5.20 -21.99 17.40
N ALA A 164 -4.00 -22.33 17.87
CA ALA A 164 -3.33 -21.65 18.98
C ALA A 164 -2.66 -20.32 18.59
N TRP A 165 -2.33 -20.14 17.30
CA TRP A 165 -1.46 -19.06 16.85
C TRP A 165 -2.03 -17.64 17.04
N GLY A 166 -1.20 -16.72 17.52
CA GLY A 166 -1.48 -15.28 17.61
C GLY A 166 -1.00 -14.48 16.39
N ALA A 167 -0.10 -15.06 15.61
CA ALA A 167 0.39 -14.55 14.33
C ALA A 167 0.46 -15.66 13.28
N GLN A 168 0.83 -15.35 12.05
CA GLN A 168 1.23 -16.36 11.08
C GLN A 168 2.74 -16.63 11.18
N PRO A 169 3.22 -17.81 10.70
CA PRO A 169 4.62 -18.21 10.87
C PRO A 169 5.65 -17.21 10.37
N GLU A 170 5.32 -16.44 9.35
CA GLU A 170 6.17 -15.38 8.82
C GLU A 170 6.62 -14.39 9.90
N VAL A 171 5.78 -14.08 10.89
CA VAL A 171 6.09 -13.08 11.93
C VAL A 171 7.19 -13.59 12.85
N TRP A 172 7.00 -14.75 13.49
CA TRP A 172 7.95 -15.25 14.46
C TRP A 172 9.22 -15.81 13.82
N VAL A 173 9.15 -16.33 12.59
CA VAL A 173 10.35 -16.73 11.84
C VAL A 173 11.25 -15.53 11.59
N ILE A 174 10.68 -14.37 11.23
CA ILE A 174 11.44 -13.14 11.01
C ILE A 174 12.01 -12.60 12.32
N GLU A 175 11.24 -12.62 13.41
CA GLU A 175 11.73 -12.24 14.74
C GLU A 175 12.86 -13.16 15.21
N ARG A 176 12.74 -14.48 15.03
CA ARG A 176 13.83 -15.44 15.29
C ARG A 176 15.04 -15.15 14.42
N SER A 177 14.86 -14.85 13.14
CA SER A 177 15.98 -14.54 12.23
C SER A 177 16.76 -13.30 12.70
N ALA A 178 16.09 -12.32 13.29
CA ALA A 178 16.73 -11.16 13.89
C ALA A 178 17.52 -11.53 15.16
N SER A 179 16.96 -12.38 16.01
CA SER A 179 17.66 -12.92 17.19
C SER A 179 18.91 -13.70 16.79
N LEU A 180 18.80 -14.60 15.80
CA LEU A 180 19.94 -15.34 15.25
C LEU A 180 21.02 -14.39 14.70
N LEU A 181 20.61 -13.35 13.96
CA LEU A 181 21.56 -12.36 13.43
C LEU A 181 22.34 -11.67 14.56
N LEU A 182 21.70 -11.31 15.67
CA LEU A 182 22.36 -10.67 16.81
C LEU A 182 23.30 -11.62 17.57
N HIS A 183 22.93 -12.90 17.71
CA HIS A 183 23.69 -13.86 18.52
C HIS A 183 24.77 -14.63 17.76
N THR A 184 24.55 -14.88 16.47
CA THR A 184 25.41 -15.77 15.65
C THR A 184 26.05 -15.05 14.47
N GLY A 185 25.58 -13.83 14.14
CA GLY A 185 26.03 -13.09 12.96
C GLY A 185 25.33 -13.48 11.65
N THR A 186 24.45 -14.48 11.67
CA THR A 186 23.63 -14.91 10.51
C THR A 186 22.16 -15.00 10.90
N PRO A 187 21.21 -14.65 10.00
CA PRO A 187 19.78 -14.80 10.26
C PRO A 187 19.25 -16.24 10.07
N TYR A 188 20.14 -17.19 9.79
CA TYR A 188 19.83 -18.55 9.39
C TYR A 188 20.33 -19.57 10.41
N ALA A 189 19.54 -20.63 10.62
CA ALA A 189 19.93 -21.75 11.46
C ALA A 189 20.53 -22.87 10.59
N ASP A 190 21.47 -23.66 11.11
CA ASP A 190 21.84 -24.90 10.44
C ASP A 190 20.76 -25.96 10.73
N VAL A 191 19.83 -26.11 9.79
CA VAL A 191 18.72 -27.07 9.88
C VAL A 191 19.18 -28.53 9.93
N THR A 192 20.43 -28.83 9.53
CA THR A 192 21.01 -30.18 9.55
C THR A 192 21.70 -30.52 10.87
N ALA A 193 21.95 -29.51 11.71
CA ALA A 193 22.59 -29.63 13.01
C ALA A 193 21.60 -29.52 14.18
N LEU A 194 20.29 -29.43 13.91
CA LEU A 194 19.26 -29.51 14.92
C LEU A 194 19.28 -30.93 15.48
N GLY A 195 19.45 -31.13 16.78
CA GLY A 195 19.44 -32.46 17.42
C GLY A 195 18.09 -33.22 17.34
N ARG A 196 17.23 -32.84 16.40
CA ARG A 196 15.95 -33.42 16.01
C ARG A 196 15.76 -33.28 14.49
N PRO A 197 14.87 -34.05 13.86
CA PRO A 197 14.51 -33.81 12.47
C PRO A 197 14.10 -32.35 12.23
N PRO A 198 14.51 -31.73 11.10
CA PRO A 198 14.09 -30.38 10.75
C PRO A 198 12.60 -30.35 10.41
N GLU A 199 11.95 -29.24 10.73
CA GLU A 199 10.56 -28.95 10.44
C GLU A 199 10.43 -27.63 9.67
N VAL A 200 9.27 -27.40 9.05
CA VAL A 200 9.01 -26.20 8.22
C VAL A 200 9.32 -24.91 8.97
N ASN A 201 8.99 -24.84 10.25
CA ASN A 201 9.18 -23.65 11.07
C ASN A 201 10.66 -23.35 11.34
N ASP A 202 11.59 -24.28 11.09
CA ASP A 202 13.04 -24.04 11.18
C ASP A 202 13.56 -23.13 10.06
N TYR A 203 12.80 -22.97 8.98
CA TYR A 203 13.23 -22.23 7.81
C TYR A 203 12.97 -20.72 7.92
N THR A 204 13.92 -19.93 7.43
CA THR A 204 13.75 -18.49 7.18
C THR A 204 13.85 -18.23 5.68
N PRO A 205 12.77 -18.41 4.89
CA PRO A 205 12.81 -18.33 3.42
C PRO A 205 12.80 -16.88 2.90
N TYR A 206 13.68 -16.05 3.46
CA TYR A 206 13.82 -14.64 3.17
C TYR A 206 15.29 -14.28 3.08
N GLY A 207 15.60 -13.26 2.28
CA GLY A 207 16.96 -12.73 2.26
C GLY A 207 17.29 -11.95 3.54
N PRO A 208 18.58 -11.61 3.76
CA PRO A 208 19.05 -11.07 5.05
C PRO A 208 18.38 -9.78 5.49
N VAL A 209 17.92 -8.94 4.56
CA VAL A 209 17.24 -7.68 4.89
C VAL A 209 15.94 -7.91 5.66
N MET A 210 15.30 -9.07 5.49
CA MET A 210 14.05 -9.35 6.20
C MET A 210 14.24 -9.42 7.73
N ALA A 211 15.42 -9.85 8.19
CA ALA A 211 15.74 -9.91 9.62
C ALA A 211 15.70 -8.53 10.30
N VAL A 212 15.92 -7.44 9.55
CA VAL A 212 15.87 -6.06 10.07
C VAL A 212 14.51 -5.75 10.69
N PHE A 213 13.43 -6.31 10.14
CA PHE A 213 12.07 -6.07 10.64
C PHE A 213 11.79 -6.74 11.98
N GLY A 214 12.55 -7.78 12.34
CA GLY A 214 12.47 -8.44 13.63
C GLY A 214 13.40 -7.84 14.71
N LEU A 215 14.31 -6.94 14.34
CA LEU A 215 15.30 -6.38 15.28
C LEU A 215 14.68 -5.68 16.49
N PRO A 216 13.59 -4.88 16.37
CA PRO A 216 12.98 -4.27 17.55
C PRO A 216 12.57 -5.29 18.62
N ARG A 217 12.02 -6.44 18.19
CA ARG A 217 11.66 -7.54 19.07
C ARG A 217 12.90 -8.16 19.71
N ALA A 218 13.86 -8.55 18.90
CA ALA A 218 15.09 -9.21 19.36
C ALA A 218 15.91 -8.34 20.34
N LEU A 219 15.94 -7.03 20.14
CA LEU A 219 16.64 -6.09 21.04
C LEU A 219 15.95 -5.98 22.41
N ILE A 220 14.62 -5.99 22.47
CA ILE A 220 13.90 -5.96 23.75
C ILE A 220 13.96 -7.34 24.43
N GLU A 221 13.94 -8.44 23.68
CA GLU A 221 14.16 -9.78 24.22
C GLU A 221 15.55 -9.89 24.88
N ALA A 222 16.57 -9.29 24.28
CA ALA A 222 17.92 -9.24 24.83
C ALA A 222 18.02 -8.48 26.19
N THR A 223 17.04 -7.66 26.57
CA THR A 223 17.02 -7.02 27.90
C THR A 223 16.44 -7.92 29.00
N GLY A 224 15.95 -9.12 28.67
CA GLY A 224 15.34 -10.05 29.62
C GLY A 224 13.94 -9.65 30.11
N LEU A 225 13.24 -8.78 29.37
CA LEU A 225 11.84 -8.42 29.66
C LEU A 225 10.92 -9.61 29.40
N ASP A 226 9.88 -9.77 30.22
CA ASP A 226 8.90 -10.84 30.03
C ASP A 226 8.18 -10.71 28.68
N THR A 227 7.96 -11.86 28.03
CA THR A 227 7.25 -12.03 26.75
C THR A 227 5.81 -11.50 26.84
N SER A 228 5.21 -11.55 28.03
CA SER A 228 3.88 -11.00 28.28
C SER A 228 3.85 -9.47 28.41
N SER A 229 4.99 -8.76 28.40
CA SER A 229 5.02 -7.31 28.61
C SER A 229 4.38 -6.51 27.48
N ILE A 230 3.88 -5.30 27.75
CA ILE A 230 3.36 -4.39 26.70
C ILE A 230 4.46 -3.98 25.72
N ALA A 231 5.70 -3.86 26.20
CA ALA A 231 6.87 -3.58 25.37
C ALA A 231 7.05 -4.65 24.27
N MET A 232 6.80 -5.92 24.59
CA MET A 232 6.82 -7.03 23.63
C MET A 232 5.74 -6.91 22.57
N ALA A 233 4.52 -6.53 22.95
CA ALA A 233 3.43 -6.29 22.00
C ALA A 233 3.74 -5.12 21.05
N LEU A 234 4.42 -4.08 21.53
CA LEU A 234 4.79 -2.90 20.73
C LEU A 234 5.95 -3.15 19.76
N THR A 235 6.66 -4.27 19.92
CA THR A 235 7.78 -4.66 19.05
C THR A 235 7.45 -5.81 18.10
N ASP A 236 6.17 -6.20 18.02
CA ASP A 236 5.67 -7.17 17.04
C ASP A 236 6.07 -6.76 15.62
N ALA A 237 6.66 -7.68 14.85
CA ALA A 237 7.18 -7.37 13.51
C ALA A 237 6.10 -6.81 12.57
N ARG A 238 4.81 -7.16 12.76
CA ARG A 238 3.69 -6.58 11.98
C ARG A 238 3.62 -5.07 12.09
N LEU A 239 3.90 -4.51 13.27
CA LEU A 239 3.91 -3.06 13.47
C LEU A 239 5.05 -2.39 12.70
N VAL A 240 6.21 -3.04 12.64
CA VAL A 240 7.37 -2.57 11.87
C VAL A 240 7.07 -2.63 10.37
N PHE A 241 6.50 -3.74 9.88
CA PHE A 241 6.06 -3.86 8.49
C PHE A 241 5.04 -2.79 8.11
N ALA A 242 4.03 -2.58 8.95
CA ALA A 242 3.00 -1.56 8.78
C ALA A 242 3.61 -0.15 8.72
N ALA A 243 4.52 0.17 9.65
CA ALA A 243 5.19 1.47 9.69
C ALA A 243 6.01 1.73 8.43
N VAL A 244 6.81 0.75 7.97
CA VAL A 244 7.61 0.86 6.75
C VAL A 244 6.72 0.99 5.51
N ALA A 245 5.66 0.19 5.40
CA ALA A 245 4.71 0.28 4.30
C ALA A 245 4.04 1.67 4.24
N ILE A 246 3.53 2.17 5.37
CA ILE A 246 2.95 3.52 5.47
C ILE A 246 3.96 4.59 5.09
N ALA A 247 5.18 4.52 5.64
CA ALA A 247 6.23 5.51 5.37
C ALA A 247 6.60 5.54 3.87
N CYS A 248 6.72 4.38 3.22
CA CYS A 248 7.02 4.29 1.80
C CYS A 248 5.88 4.80 0.92
N VAL A 249 4.62 4.47 1.24
CA VAL A 249 3.45 4.99 0.51
C VAL A 249 3.36 6.51 0.67
N PHE A 250 3.54 7.02 1.89
CA PHE A 250 3.53 8.44 2.16
C PHE A 250 4.65 9.20 1.44
N ALA A 251 5.87 8.67 1.47
CA ALA A 251 7.01 9.21 0.72
C ALA A 251 6.72 9.21 -0.79
N SER A 252 6.19 8.10 -1.31
CA SER A 252 5.81 7.97 -2.72
C SER A 252 4.79 9.03 -3.13
N LEU A 253 3.70 9.19 -2.38
CA LEU A 253 2.69 10.21 -2.64
C LEU A 253 3.26 11.63 -2.56
N ARG A 254 4.15 11.92 -1.59
CA ARG A 254 4.82 13.22 -1.49
C ARG A 254 5.73 13.50 -2.68
N LEU A 255 6.54 12.51 -3.10
CA LEU A 255 7.45 12.62 -4.25
C LEU A 255 6.70 12.81 -5.58
N LEU A 256 5.47 12.29 -5.66
CA LEU A 256 4.56 12.50 -6.79
C LEU A 256 3.77 13.82 -6.73
N GLY A 257 3.99 14.68 -5.72
CA GLY A 257 3.29 15.96 -5.60
C GLY A 257 1.90 15.88 -4.98
N ARG A 258 1.65 14.86 -4.13
CA ARG A 258 0.37 14.61 -3.45
C ARG A 258 -0.80 14.47 -4.43
N PRO A 259 -0.75 13.48 -5.35
CA PRO A 259 -1.84 13.25 -6.27
C PRO A 259 -3.13 12.93 -5.51
N ARG A 260 -4.28 13.25 -6.11
CA ARG A 260 -5.56 12.78 -5.59
C ARG A 260 -5.60 11.26 -5.73
N VAL A 261 -5.80 10.55 -4.63
CA VAL A 261 -5.90 9.09 -4.62
C VAL A 261 -7.30 8.67 -5.06
N PRO A 262 -7.46 7.95 -6.18
CA PRO A 262 -8.76 7.43 -6.59
C PRO A 262 -9.26 6.39 -5.58
N ILE A 263 -10.57 6.30 -5.39
CA ILE A 263 -11.17 5.30 -4.48
C ILE A 263 -10.85 3.87 -4.92
N ALA A 264 -10.85 3.62 -6.23
CA ALA A 264 -10.42 2.34 -6.80
C ALA A 264 -8.98 1.98 -6.42
N ALA A 265 -8.08 2.96 -6.31
CA ALA A 265 -6.70 2.72 -5.88
C ALA A 265 -6.67 2.24 -4.41
N ALA A 266 -7.46 2.86 -3.54
CA ALA A 266 -7.59 2.44 -2.14
C ALA A 266 -8.30 1.08 -2.00
N GLN A 267 -9.31 0.80 -2.82
CA GLN A 267 -10.02 -0.49 -2.87
C GLN A 267 -9.08 -1.64 -3.26
N LEU A 268 -8.24 -1.42 -4.27
CA LEU A 268 -7.28 -2.43 -4.73
C LEU A 268 -6.09 -2.58 -3.78
N ALA A 269 -5.43 -1.48 -3.43
CA ALA A 269 -4.15 -1.52 -2.72
C ALA A 269 -4.29 -1.62 -1.20
N VAL A 270 -5.34 -1.06 -0.59
CA VAL A 270 -5.43 -0.92 0.87
C VAL A 270 -6.46 -1.87 1.46
N VAL A 271 -7.71 -1.76 1.02
CA VAL A 271 -8.83 -2.47 1.66
C VAL A 271 -9.23 -3.76 0.94
N SER A 272 -8.48 -4.20 -0.06
CA SER A 272 -8.72 -5.51 -0.66
C SER A 272 -8.46 -6.62 0.39
N PRO A 273 -9.21 -7.73 0.36
CA PRO A 273 -9.04 -8.82 1.32
C PRO A 273 -7.61 -9.35 1.41
N ALA A 274 -6.90 -9.42 0.28
CA ALA A 274 -5.50 -9.86 0.25
C ALA A 274 -4.58 -8.92 1.06
N THR A 275 -4.70 -7.60 0.86
CA THR A 275 -3.94 -6.62 1.66
C THR A 275 -4.40 -6.65 3.12
N ALA A 276 -5.70 -6.62 3.37
CA ALA A 276 -6.27 -6.50 4.70
C ALA A 276 -5.93 -7.68 5.60
N LEU A 277 -6.04 -8.91 5.06
CA LEU A 277 -5.65 -10.11 5.77
C LEU A 277 -4.14 -10.09 6.05
N THR A 278 -3.32 -9.87 5.02
CA THR A 278 -1.86 -9.84 5.16
C THR A 278 -1.43 -8.83 6.22
N TRP A 279 -2.06 -7.64 6.24
CA TRP A 279 -1.83 -6.59 7.23
C TRP A 279 -2.03 -7.08 8.66
N ALA A 280 -3.13 -7.79 8.92
CA ALA A 280 -3.51 -8.21 10.27
C ALA A 280 -2.71 -9.44 10.75
N VAL A 281 -2.49 -10.42 9.88
CA VAL A 281 -1.99 -11.74 10.31
C VAL A 281 -0.47 -11.92 10.14
N ALA A 282 0.18 -11.20 9.21
CA ALA A 282 1.59 -11.44 8.85
C ALA A 282 2.39 -10.15 8.57
N GLY A 283 2.14 -9.46 7.46
CA GLY A 283 2.72 -8.16 7.13
C GLY A 283 3.98 -8.07 6.22
N PRO A 284 4.86 -9.09 6.04
CA PRO A 284 6.14 -8.86 5.38
C PRO A 284 6.00 -8.38 3.94
N ASP A 285 5.02 -8.92 3.21
CA ASP A 285 4.76 -8.54 1.82
C ASP A 285 4.37 -7.06 1.64
N LEU A 286 3.75 -6.44 2.64
CA LEU A 286 3.33 -5.04 2.55
C LEU A 286 4.51 -4.08 2.68
N ALA A 287 5.50 -4.40 3.49
CA ALA A 287 6.74 -3.62 3.56
C ALA A 287 7.54 -3.75 2.25
N VAL A 288 7.66 -4.97 1.71
CA VAL A 288 8.28 -5.23 0.40
C VAL A 288 7.58 -4.44 -0.69
N LEU A 289 6.25 -4.44 -0.73
CA LEU A 289 5.46 -3.68 -1.71
C LEU A 289 5.60 -2.17 -1.53
N GLY A 290 5.62 -1.67 -0.30
CA GLY A 290 5.87 -0.25 -0.02
C GLY A 290 7.21 0.20 -0.61
N LEU A 291 8.28 -0.55 -0.32
CA LEU A 291 9.62 -0.28 -0.86
C LEU A 291 9.66 -0.41 -2.38
N LEU A 292 8.97 -1.40 -2.97
CA LEU A 292 8.89 -1.58 -4.43
C LEU A 292 8.20 -0.40 -5.12
N VAL A 293 7.08 0.07 -4.56
CA VAL A 293 6.38 1.27 -5.06
C VAL A 293 7.29 2.50 -4.93
N LEU A 294 8.01 2.64 -3.82
CA LEU A 294 8.96 3.73 -3.62
C LEU A 294 10.13 3.68 -4.61
N ALA A 295 10.68 2.49 -4.88
CA ALA A 295 11.72 2.27 -5.89
C ALA A 295 11.25 2.69 -7.30
N LEU A 296 10.02 2.31 -7.66
CA LEU A 296 9.38 2.75 -8.89
C LEU A 296 9.23 4.26 -8.95
N VAL A 297 8.79 4.91 -7.86
CA VAL A 297 8.68 6.38 -7.81
C VAL A 297 10.05 7.06 -7.94
N PHE A 298 11.10 6.54 -7.29
CA PHE A 298 12.46 7.05 -7.52
C PHE A 298 12.89 6.92 -8.97
N ALA A 299 12.60 5.79 -9.63
CA ALA A 299 12.90 5.59 -11.04
C ALA A 299 12.16 6.58 -11.94
N VAL A 300 10.87 6.80 -11.71
CA VAL A 300 10.04 7.80 -12.43
C VAL A 300 10.57 9.22 -12.23
N ARG A 301 10.95 9.57 -11.02
CA ARG A 301 11.57 10.86 -10.70
C ARG A 301 13.00 10.98 -11.23
N GLY A 302 13.61 9.87 -11.66
CA GLY A 302 14.95 9.84 -12.22
C GLY A 302 16.09 9.75 -11.23
N ASN A 303 15.79 9.44 -9.98
CA ASN A 303 16.81 9.19 -8.97
C ASN A 303 17.28 7.73 -9.11
N THR A 304 18.20 7.50 -10.05
CA THR A 304 18.67 6.17 -10.45
C THR A 304 19.34 5.42 -9.30
N VAL A 305 20.13 6.12 -8.49
CA VAL A 305 20.82 5.54 -7.34
C VAL A 305 19.80 5.08 -6.29
N LEU A 306 18.90 5.97 -5.84
CA LEU A 306 17.90 5.59 -4.83
C LEU A 306 16.94 4.52 -5.34
N ALA A 307 16.60 4.52 -6.63
CA ALA A 307 15.81 3.44 -7.23
C ALA A 307 16.54 2.09 -7.14
N GLY A 308 17.84 2.05 -7.47
CA GLY A 308 18.66 0.84 -7.39
C GLY A 308 18.85 0.36 -5.96
N LEU A 309 19.18 1.25 -5.03
CA LEU A 309 19.32 0.94 -3.60
C LEU A 309 18.01 0.42 -3.01
N CYS A 310 16.89 1.08 -3.29
CA CYS A 310 15.58 0.68 -2.76
C CYS A 310 15.15 -0.69 -3.33
N LEU A 311 15.33 -0.92 -4.63
CA LEU A 311 15.03 -2.22 -5.23
C LEU A 311 15.97 -3.32 -4.73
N ALA A 312 17.24 -3.00 -4.41
CA ALA A 312 18.15 -3.95 -3.79
C ALA A 312 17.60 -4.43 -2.44
N LEU A 313 17.09 -3.53 -1.60
CA LEU A 313 16.45 -3.89 -0.33
C LEU A 313 15.22 -4.78 -0.55
N VAL A 314 14.40 -4.50 -1.57
CA VAL A 314 13.24 -5.31 -1.94
C VAL A 314 13.64 -6.74 -2.27
N ILE A 315 14.59 -6.94 -3.19
CA ILE A 315 14.99 -8.30 -3.62
C ILE A 315 15.82 -9.01 -2.54
N SER A 316 16.55 -8.27 -1.70
CA SER A 316 17.31 -8.80 -0.56
C SER A 316 16.44 -9.11 0.64
N ALA A 317 15.18 -8.65 0.66
CA ALA A 317 14.18 -9.11 1.61
C ALA A 317 13.42 -10.31 1.02
N LYS A 318 13.01 -10.21 -0.24
CA LYS A 318 12.22 -11.24 -0.91
C LYS A 318 12.53 -11.35 -2.40
N LEU A 319 13.21 -12.44 -2.77
CA LEU A 319 13.70 -12.69 -4.13
C LEU A 319 12.57 -12.75 -5.17
N THR A 320 11.34 -13.10 -4.77
CA THR A 320 10.18 -13.19 -5.67
C THR A 320 9.85 -11.87 -6.36
N ALA A 321 10.32 -10.72 -5.85
CA ALA A 321 10.15 -9.42 -6.49
C ALA A 321 11.21 -9.10 -7.57
N ALA A 322 12.18 -9.98 -7.82
CA ALA A 322 13.26 -9.80 -8.80
C ALA A 322 12.80 -9.44 -10.23
N PRO A 323 11.64 -9.92 -10.75
CA PRO A 323 11.15 -9.49 -12.07
C PRO A 323 11.01 -7.96 -12.23
N ALA A 324 10.85 -7.21 -11.14
CA ALA A 324 10.82 -5.75 -11.16
C ALA A 324 12.13 -5.10 -11.64
N ILE A 325 13.28 -5.81 -11.51
CA ILE A 325 14.59 -5.33 -11.98
C ILE A 325 14.53 -5.01 -13.46
N LEU A 326 14.03 -5.95 -14.28
CA LEU A 326 13.95 -5.79 -15.73
C LEU A 326 13.08 -4.58 -16.11
N VAL A 327 11.92 -4.43 -15.44
CA VAL A 327 11.00 -3.33 -15.73
C VAL A 327 11.61 -1.97 -15.40
N LEU A 328 12.21 -1.81 -14.22
CA LEU A 328 12.84 -0.53 -13.83
C LEU A 328 14.09 -0.22 -14.64
N LEU A 329 14.88 -1.24 -14.98
CA LEU A 329 16.06 -1.11 -15.85
C LEU A 329 15.66 -0.57 -17.23
N VAL A 330 14.66 -1.19 -17.87
CA VAL A 330 14.17 -0.77 -19.19
C VAL A 330 13.51 0.61 -19.13
N LEU A 331 12.70 0.88 -18.09
CA LEU A 331 12.11 2.21 -17.88
C LEU A 331 13.18 3.31 -17.81
N LEU A 332 14.25 3.09 -17.05
CA LEU A 332 15.34 4.04 -16.91
C LEU A 332 16.19 4.15 -18.18
N TRP A 333 16.46 3.04 -18.85
CA TRP A 333 17.18 3.05 -20.12
C TRP A 333 16.42 3.89 -21.16
N ILE A 334 15.12 3.66 -21.32
CA ILE A 334 14.33 4.33 -22.36
C ILE A 334 14.13 5.81 -22.05
N ASN A 335 13.89 6.15 -20.79
CA ASN A 335 13.61 7.53 -20.42
C ASN A 335 14.86 8.38 -20.16
N ARG A 336 16.01 7.76 -19.82
CA ARG A 336 17.22 8.47 -19.34
C ARG A 336 18.53 7.97 -19.94
N GLY A 337 18.50 6.98 -20.82
CA GLY A 337 19.66 6.45 -21.54
C GLY A 337 20.49 5.42 -20.75
N ALA A 338 21.48 4.85 -21.42
CA ALA A 338 22.29 3.73 -20.91
C ALA A 338 23.06 4.06 -19.62
N ARG A 339 23.55 5.30 -19.47
CA ARG A 339 24.26 5.72 -18.25
C ARG A 339 23.37 5.62 -17.00
N ALA A 340 22.10 6.01 -17.11
CA ALA A 340 21.15 5.90 -16.00
C ALA A 340 20.90 4.44 -15.62
N ALA A 341 20.75 3.57 -16.62
CA ALA A 341 20.60 2.13 -16.43
C ALA A 341 21.84 1.49 -15.77
N LEU A 342 23.04 1.89 -16.17
CA LEU A 342 24.29 1.42 -15.55
C LEU A 342 24.43 1.88 -14.10
N VAL A 343 24.12 3.15 -13.79
CA VAL A 343 24.16 3.66 -12.41
C VAL A 343 23.15 2.95 -11.52
N PHE A 344 21.93 2.73 -12.02
CA PHE A 344 20.91 1.95 -11.33
C PHE A 344 21.41 0.52 -11.05
N THR A 345 21.97 -0.15 -12.06
CA THR A 345 22.48 -1.51 -11.95
C THR A 345 23.65 -1.61 -10.96
N GLY A 346 24.57 -0.64 -11.00
CA GLY A 346 25.69 -0.58 -10.05
C GLY A 346 25.24 -0.35 -8.61
N ALA A 347 24.27 0.55 -8.39
CA ALA A 347 23.69 0.77 -7.07
C ALA A 347 22.93 -0.46 -6.56
N LEU A 348 22.15 -1.11 -7.43
CA LEU A 348 21.45 -2.36 -7.14
C LEU A 348 22.43 -3.45 -6.73
N ALA A 349 23.44 -3.73 -7.58
CA ALA A 349 24.44 -4.76 -7.36
C ALA A 349 25.26 -4.50 -6.09
N GLY A 350 25.72 -3.26 -5.89
CA GLY A 350 26.52 -2.89 -4.71
C GLY A 350 25.76 -3.09 -3.40
N MET A 351 24.49 -2.67 -3.34
CA MET A 351 23.66 -2.84 -2.14
C MET A 351 23.25 -4.30 -1.93
N THR A 352 22.91 -5.04 -2.99
CA THR A 352 22.64 -6.49 -2.88
C THR A 352 23.87 -7.24 -2.37
N ALA A 353 25.06 -6.93 -2.88
CA ALA A 353 26.30 -7.51 -2.39
C ALA A 353 26.54 -7.14 -0.91
N ALA A 354 26.36 -5.88 -0.52
CA ALA A 354 26.51 -5.45 0.86
C ALA A 354 25.54 -6.17 1.83
N ALA A 355 24.31 -6.44 1.39
CA ALA A 355 23.31 -7.13 2.20
C ALA A 355 23.56 -8.65 2.34
N HIS A 356 24.09 -9.30 1.30
CA HIS A 356 24.20 -10.76 1.26
C HIS A 356 25.60 -11.28 1.60
N LEU A 357 26.65 -10.58 1.17
CA LEU A 357 28.03 -11.10 1.25
C LEU A 357 28.46 -11.44 2.69
N PRO A 358 28.20 -10.62 3.72
CA PRO A 358 28.57 -10.99 5.09
C PRO A 358 27.93 -12.30 5.55
N VAL A 359 26.67 -12.53 5.17
CA VAL A 359 25.91 -13.73 5.56
C VAL A 359 26.36 -14.96 4.78
N ILE A 360 26.58 -14.82 3.47
CA ILE A 360 27.09 -15.90 2.61
C ILE A 360 28.49 -16.33 3.05
N LEU A 361 29.35 -15.39 3.43
CA LEU A 361 30.71 -15.70 3.89
C LEU A 361 30.73 -16.41 5.25
N LEU A 362 29.72 -16.16 6.09
CA LEU A 362 29.62 -16.78 7.41
C LEU A 362 29.09 -18.21 7.33
N ASP A 363 28.00 -18.43 6.58
CA ASP A 363 27.47 -19.77 6.33
C ASP A 363 26.80 -19.85 4.94
N PRO A 364 27.55 -20.27 3.90
CA PRO A 364 27.00 -20.38 2.56
C PRO A 364 25.99 -21.52 2.42
N ARG A 365 26.10 -22.58 3.24
CA ARG A 365 25.21 -23.74 3.16
C ARG A 365 23.84 -23.40 3.71
N ALA A 366 23.78 -22.80 4.91
CA ALA A 366 22.52 -22.34 5.48
C ALA A 366 21.87 -21.27 4.58
N PHE A 367 22.65 -20.35 4.01
CA PHE A 367 22.12 -19.36 3.07
C PHE A 367 21.42 -20.02 1.87
N VAL A 368 22.09 -20.96 1.19
CA VAL A 368 21.52 -21.65 0.03
C VAL A 368 20.29 -22.46 0.43
N GLU A 369 20.36 -23.17 1.56
CA GLU A 369 19.28 -24.01 2.06
C GLU A 369 18.00 -23.19 2.30
N HIS A 370 18.12 -22.06 2.99
CA HIS A 370 16.98 -21.23 3.33
C HIS A 370 16.47 -20.36 2.18
N VAL A 371 17.36 -19.70 1.44
CA VAL A 371 16.97 -18.63 0.49
C VAL A 371 16.73 -19.17 -0.92
N ILE A 372 17.38 -20.27 -1.29
CA ILE A 372 17.36 -20.82 -2.66
C ILE A 372 16.65 -22.18 -2.69
N ALA A 373 17.12 -23.16 -1.92
CA ALA A 373 16.66 -24.54 -1.99
C ALA A 373 15.22 -24.68 -1.48
N PHE A 374 14.93 -24.19 -0.27
CA PHE A 374 13.60 -24.31 0.32
C PHE A 374 12.47 -23.67 -0.52
N PRO A 375 12.59 -22.42 -1.02
CA PRO A 375 11.56 -21.83 -1.88
C PRO A 375 11.44 -22.54 -3.25
N ALA A 376 12.50 -23.17 -3.73
CA ALA A 376 12.50 -23.97 -4.95
C ALA A 376 11.92 -25.38 -4.76
N GLY A 377 11.57 -25.78 -3.52
CA GLY A 377 11.11 -27.13 -3.20
C GLY A 377 12.23 -28.17 -3.14
N ALA A 378 13.48 -27.74 -3.07
CA ALA A 378 14.68 -28.58 -3.04
C ALA A 378 15.38 -28.59 -1.66
N GLY A 379 14.76 -28.00 -0.63
CA GLY A 379 15.29 -28.03 0.74
C GLY A 379 15.08 -29.39 1.41
N VAL A 380 15.72 -29.59 2.56
CA VAL A 380 15.60 -30.84 3.36
C VAL A 380 14.16 -31.09 3.81
N VAL A 381 13.39 -30.02 4.02
CA VAL A 381 11.95 -30.08 4.26
C VAL A 381 11.24 -29.41 3.08
N GLU A 382 10.23 -30.08 2.53
CA GLU A 382 9.42 -29.51 1.46
C GLU A 382 8.60 -28.32 1.95
N SER A 383 8.49 -27.29 1.10
CA SER A 383 7.68 -26.12 1.40
C SER A 383 6.19 -26.49 1.37
N PRO A 384 5.40 -26.13 2.41
CA PRO A 384 3.96 -26.40 2.44
C PRO A 384 3.15 -25.40 1.58
N ALA A 385 3.80 -24.65 0.68
CA ALA A 385 3.16 -23.64 -0.14
C ALA A 385 2.26 -24.29 -1.20
N ALA A 386 1.03 -24.57 -0.83
CA ALA A 386 -0.01 -25.09 -1.70
C ALA A 386 -1.21 -24.14 -1.67
N SER A 387 -1.66 -23.71 -2.84
CA SER A 387 -2.90 -22.95 -3.00
C SER A 387 -3.53 -23.38 -4.31
N PRO A 388 -4.87 -23.47 -4.41
CA PRO A 388 -5.58 -23.96 -5.60
C PRO A 388 -5.55 -22.93 -6.75
N LEU A 389 -4.35 -22.50 -7.12
CA LEU A 389 -4.05 -21.64 -8.26
C LEU A 389 -3.73 -22.51 -9.49
N PRO A 390 -3.88 -21.98 -10.71
CA PRO A 390 -3.74 -22.76 -11.93
C PRO A 390 -2.46 -23.61 -12.01
N GLY A 391 -1.30 -23.04 -11.63
CA GLY A 391 -0.02 -23.75 -11.64
C GLY A 391 0.01 -24.96 -10.72
N HIS A 392 -0.54 -24.82 -9.51
CA HIS A 392 -0.64 -25.90 -8.53
C HIS A 392 -1.61 -26.99 -9.00
N LEU A 393 -2.81 -26.60 -9.45
CA LEU A 393 -3.82 -27.54 -9.95
C LEU A 393 -3.33 -28.37 -11.15
N ILE A 394 -2.52 -27.76 -12.03
CA ILE A 394 -1.87 -28.46 -13.13
C ILE A 394 -0.79 -29.41 -12.59
N ALA A 395 0.05 -28.93 -11.67
CA ALA A 395 1.13 -29.73 -11.09
C ALA A 395 0.63 -30.97 -10.33
N ASP A 396 -0.51 -30.86 -9.65
CA ASP A 396 -1.13 -31.94 -8.87
C ASP A 396 -1.66 -33.11 -9.72
N THR A 397 -1.70 -32.97 -11.06
CA THR A 397 -2.08 -34.07 -11.96
C THR A 397 -0.98 -35.13 -12.12
N GLY A 398 0.20 -34.91 -11.54
CA GLY A 398 1.33 -35.83 -11.52
C GLY A 398 2.60 -35.24 -12.14
N PRO A 399 3.66 -36.04 -12.35
CA PRO A 399 4.98 -35.55 -12.81
C PRO A 399 4.94 -34.79 -14.15
N ALA A 400 4.11 -35.26 -15.09
CA ALA A 400 3.87 -34.57 -16.35
C ALA A 400 3.20 -33.21 -16.15
N GLY A 401 2.19 -33.15 -15.26
CA GLY A 401 1.54 -31.91 -14.85
C GLY A 401 2.52 -30.90 -14.25
N HIS A 402 3.37 -31.36 -13.33
CA HIS A 402 4.40 -30.50 -12.72
C HIS A 402 5.34 -29.91 -13.79
N THR A 403 5.78 -30.73 -14.74
CA THR A 403 6.61 -30.28 -15.87
C THR A 403 5.87 -29.26 -16.74
N ILE A 404 4.59 -29.50 -17.04
CA ILE A 404 3.75 -28.57 -17.82
C ILE A 404 3.61 -27.23 -17.09
N ALA A 405 3.37 -27.21 -15.78
CA ALA A 405 3.25 -25.98 -15.00
C ALA A 405 4.55 -25.16 -15.06
N LEU A 406 5.71 -25.81 -14.95
CA LEU A 406 7.02 -25.15 -15.09
C LEU A 406 7.26 -24.61 -16.51
N VAL A 407 6.89 -25.38 -17.54
CA VAL A 407 6.99 -24.93 -18.94
C VAL A 407 6.10 -23.71 -19.19
N LEU A 408 4.85 -23.71 -18.68
CA LEU A 408 3.93 -22.58 -18.80
C LEU A 408 4.48 -21.33 -18.08
N LEU A 409 5.04 -21.50 -16.88
CA LEU A 409 5.71 -20.42 -16.15
C LEU A 409 6.89 -19.84 -16.95
N ALA A 410 7.73 -20.70 -17.53
CA ALA A 410 8.87 -20.28 -18.36
C ALA A 410 8.41 -19.55 -19.63
N VAL A 411 7.41 -20.07 -20.33
CA VAL A 411 6.81 -19.44 -21.52
C VAL A 411 6.22 -18.08 -21.16
N ALA A 412 5.50 -17.97 -20.05
CA ALA A 412 4.96 -16.72 -19.56
C ALA A 412 6.07 -15.69 -19.26
N ALA A 413 7.17 -16.12 -18.61
CA ALA A 413 8.32 -15.26 -18.36
C ALA A 413 8.95 -14.74 -19.66
N VAL A 414 9.10 -15.58 -20.68
CA VAL A 414 9.61 -15.18 -22.00
C VAL A 414 8.66 -14.19 -22.68
N ILE A 415 7.35 -14.44 -22.66
CA ILE A 415 6.33 -13.54 -23.25
C ILE A 415 6.37 -12.17 -22.56
N ILE A 416 6.44 -12.15 -21.23
CA ILE A 416 6.49 -10.90 -20.46
C ILE A 416 7.81 -10.15 -20.73
N ALA A 417 8.95 -10.84 -20.77
CA ALA A 417 10.24 -10.24 -21.11
C ALA A 417 10.23 -9.66 -22.53
N ALA A 418 9.72 -10.42 -23.51
CA ALA A 418 9.53 -9.95 -24.88
C ALA A 418 8.58 -8.75 -24.93
N TRP A 419 7.48 -8.76 -24.18
CA TRP A 419 6.58 -7.61 -24.08
C TRP A 419 7.27 -6.36 -23.52
N ILE A 420 8.10 -6.51 -22.49
CA ILE A 420 8.88 -5.41 -21.91
C ILE A 420 9.93 -4.88 -22.91
N VAL A 421 10.59 -5.75 -23.67
CA VAL A 421 11.64 -5.32 -24.62
C VAL A 421 11.04 -4.72 -25.90
N LEU A 422 10.00 -5.35 -26.45
CA LEU A 422 9.37 -4.94 -27.70
C LEU A 422 8.43 -3.74 -27.52
N ARG A 423 7.84 -3.58 -26.33
CA ARG A 423 6.98 -2.46 -25.96
C ARG A 423 7.41 -1.90 -24.59
N PRO A 424 8.54 -1.19 -24.55
CA PRO A 424 9.12 -0.74 -23.29
C PRO A 424 8.19 0.18 -22.50
N PRO A 425 8.20 0.08 -21.16
CA PRO A 425 7.49 1.03 -20.32
C PRO A 425 8.10 2.42 -20.45
N THR A 426 7.27 3.39 -20.80
CA THR A 426 7.66 4.80 -20.87
C THR A 426 7.15 5.61 -19.66
N THR A 427 6.12 5.13 -18.96
CA THR A 427 5.53 5.81 -17.80
C THR A 427 5.57 4.96 -16.54
N GLY A 428 5.43 5.60 -15.37
CA GLY A 428 5.32 4.90 -14.09
C GLY A 428 4.08 4.01 -14.01
N SER A 429 2.96 4.45 -14.59
CA SER A 429 1.72 3.66 -14.69
C SER A 429 1.95 2.38 -15.50
N ASP A 430 2.65 2.50 -16.62
CA ASP A 430 2.93 1.40 -17.54
C ASP A 430 3.95 0.40 -16.96
N ALA A 431 4.94 0.89 -16.22
CA ALA A 431 5.86 0.07 -15.43
C ALA A 431 5.14 -0.66 -14.29
N ALA A 432 4.29 0.02 -13.51
CA ALA A 432 3.49 -0.60 -12.45
C ALA A 432 2.62 -1.74 -12.99
N LEU A 433 2.00 -1.55 -14.16
CA LEU A 433 1.23 -2.60 -14.84
C LEU A 433 2.10 -3.81 -15.18
N ARG A 434 3.28 -3.60 -15.78
CA ARG A 434 4.18 -4.71 -16.16
C ARG A 434 4.62 -5.52 -14.95
N ILE A 435 4.98 -4.85 -13.85
CA ILE A 435 5.34 -5.53 -12.61
C ILE A 435 4.13 -6.29 -12.05
N ALA A 436 2.94 -5.68 -12.04
CA ALA A 436 1.71 -6.32 -11.57
C ALA A 436 1.38 -7.58 -12.38
N VAL A 437 1.41 -7.49 -13.71
CA VAL A 437 1.15 -8.62 -14.61
C VAL A 437 2.21 -9.69 -14.45
N GLY A 438 3.49 -9.32 -14.39
CA GLY A 438 4.60 -10.26 -14.25
C GLY A 438 4.52 -11.05 -12.94
N LEU A 439 4.41 -10.35 -11.81
CA LEU A 439 4.30 -10.97 -10.50
C LEU A 439 2.97 -11.73 -10.32
N GLY A 440 1.87 -11.20 -10.83
CA GLY A 440 0.57 -11.89 -10.80
C GLY A 440 0.59 -13.20 -11.59
N THR A 441 1.19 -13.18 -12.79
CA THR A 441 1.33 -14.37 -13.63
C THR A 441 2.24 -15.40 -12.98
N ALA A 442 3.37 -14.97 -12.41
CA ALA A 442 4.26 -15.84 -11.65
C ALA A 442 3.52 -16.47 -10.45
N THR A 443 2.77 -15.68 -9.67
CA THR A 443 1.96 -16.18 -8.56
C THR A 443 0.93 -17.21 -9.00
N LEU A 444 0.28 -17.03 -10.14
CA LEU A 444 -0.75 -17.95 -10.65
C LEU A 444 -0.19 -19.25 -11.22
N LEU A 445 0.99 -19.22 -11.82
CA LEU A 445 1.57 -20.36 -12.55
C LEU A 445 2.63 -21.14 -11.76
N THR A 446 3.16 -20.58 -10.68
CA THR A 446 4.15 -21.30 -9.83
C THR A 446 3.47 -22.49 -9.14
N PRO A 447 4.00 -23.72 -9.26
CA PRO A 447 3.41 -24.92 -8.64
C PRO A 447 3.28 -24.84 -7.12
N ALA A 448 4.31 -24.32 -6.46
CA ALA A 448 4.37 -24.15 -5.01
C ALA A 448 4.27 -22.66 -4.66
N THR A 449 3.06 -22.20 -4.37
CA THR A 449 2.76 -20.77 -4.17
C THR A 449 1.63 -20.58 -3.19
N ARG A 450 1.51 -19.36 -2.65
CA ARG A 450 0.44 -18.98 -1.73
C ARG A 450 -0.45 -17.92 -2.38
N TRP A 451 -1.76 -18.08 -2.24
CA TRP A 451 -2.74 -17.11 -2.74
C TRP A 451 -2.52 -15.70 -2.16
N GLY A 452 -1.93 -15.58 -0.96
CA GLY A 452 -1.57 -14.29 -0.36
C GLY A 452 -0.67 -13.41 -1.23
N TYR A 453 0.13 -14.00 -2.14
CA TYR A 453 0.97 -13.24 -3.08
C TYR A 453 0.18 -12.50 -4.17
N LEU A 454 -1.14 -12.72 -4.28
CA LEU A 454 -2.03 -11.87 -5.09
C LEU A 454 -2.14 -10.43 -4.55
N VAL A 455 -1.62 -10.15 -3.34
CA VAL A 455 -1.46 -8.78 -2.84
C VAL A 455 -0.54 -7.94 -3.74
N TYR A 456 0.47 -8.53 -4.39
CA TYR A 456 1.40 -7.81 -5.26
C TYR A 456 0.72 -7.16 -6.47
N PRO A 457 0.01 -7.91 -7.33
CA PRO A 457 -0.70 -7.29 -8.45
C PRO A 457 -1.76 -6.29 -8.00
N LEU A 458 -2.48 -6.54 -6.91
CA LEU A 458 -3.52 -5.63 -6.42
C LEU A 458 -2.95 -4.28 -5.97
N VAL A 459 -1.88 -4.29 -5.16
CA VAL A 459 -1.22 -3.06 -4.70
C VAL A 459 -0.59 -2.31 -5.86
N LEU A 460 0.07 -2.99 -6.79
CA LEU A 460 0.69 -2.35 -7.96
C LEU A 460 -0.35 -1.78 -8.93
N LEU A 461 -1.49 -2.43 -9.12
CA LEU A 461 -2.62 -1.88 -9.88
C LEU A 461 -3.25 -0.66 -9.18
N GLY A 462 -3.33 -0.66 -7.85
CA GLY A 462 -3.74 0.54 -7.11
C GLY A 462 -2.72 1.68 -7.23
N ALA A 463 -1.43 1.38 -7.08
CA ALA A 463 -0.34 2.36 -7.25
C ALA A 463 -0.32 2.95 -8.66
N ARG A 464 -0.58 2.12 -9.69
CA ARG A 464 -0.73 2.55 -11.09
C ARG A 464 -1.72 3.72 -11.23
N LEU A 465 -2.86 3.65 -10.56
CA LEU A 465 -3.91 4.68 -10.65
C LEU A 465 -3.51 6.02 -9.99
N CYS A 466 -2.44 6.03 -9.20
CA CYS A 466 -1.89 7.23 -8.57
C CYS A 466 -0.69 7.82 -9.33
N MET A 467 -0.19 7.13 -10.36
CA MET A 467 0.95 7.60 -11.15
C MET A 467 0.51 8.72 -12.11
N PRO A 468 1.27 9.82 -12.23
CA PRO A 468 0.96 10.87 -13.18
C PRO A 468 1.18 10.38 -14.61
N ASP A 469 0.28 10.75 -15.52
CA ASP A 469 0.52 10.64 -16.95
C ASP A 469 1.58 11.67 -17.33
N LEU A 470 2.74 11.20 -17.79
CA LEU A 470 3.89 12.05 -18.14
C LEU A 470 3.61 12.99 -19.33
N THR A 471 2.43 12.92 -19.94
CA THR A 471 1.99 13.82 -21.02
C THR A 471 1.43 15.16 -20.53
N SER A 472 1.17 15.34 -19.24
CA SER A 472 0.48 16.54 -18.72
C SER A 472 1.41 17.62 -18.15
N THR A 473 2.72 17.48 -18.27
CA THR A 473 3.70 18.52 -17.89
C THR A 473 4.36 19.16 -19.10
N SER A 474 3.56 19.66 -20.04
CA SER A 474 3.97 20.81 -20.86
C SER A 474 3.46 22.08 -20.18
N ASN A 475 4.13 22.50 -19.11
CA ASN A 475 4.11 23.91 -18.74
C ASN A 475 4.85 24.64 -19.87
N VAL A 476 4.09 25.12 -20.85
CA VAL A 476 4.54 26.17 -21.74
C VAL A 476 4.90 27.35 -20.83
N PRO A 477 6.14 27.87 -20.85
CA PRO A 477 6.43 29.12 -20.18
C PRO A 477 5.55 30.19 -20.84
N ASP A 478 4.68 30.84 -20.06
CA ASP A 478 3.98 32.04 -20.50
C ASP A 478 5.01 33.01 -21.08
N THR A 479 5.01 33.13 -22.39
CA THR A 479 5.80 34.13 -23.09
C THR A 479 5.15 35.47 -22.76
N PRO A 480 5.87 36.45 -22.18
CA PRO A 480 5.27 37.74 -21.89
C PRO A 480 4.84 38.38 -23.20
N THR A 481 3.54 38.51 -23.43
CA THR A 481 2.98 39.28 -24.54
C THR A 481 3.55 40.68 -24.51
N ALA A 482 4.28 41.02 -25.57
CA ALA A 482 4.87 42.33 -25.80
C ALA A 482 3.82 43.44 -25.66
N ARG A 483 4.20 44.51 -24.96
CA ARG A 483 3.42 45.75 -24.88
C ARG A 483 3.19 46.30 -26.28
N SER A 484 1.93 46.43 -26.64
CA SER A 484 1.49 47.27 -27.76
C SER A 484 1.86 48.73 -27.46
N THR A 485 2.86 49.24 -28.16
CA THR A 485 3.17 50.67 -28.25
C THR A 485 2.12 51.33 -29.15
N ARG A 486 1.32 52.23 -28.56
CA ARG A 486 0.43 53.14 -29.29
C ARG A 486 1.28 54.13 -30.11
N PRO A 487 0.98 54.38 -31.40
CA PRO A 487 1.59 55.51 -32.10
C PRO A 487 0.88 56.81 -31.69
N THR A 488 1.66 57.78 -31.22
CA THR A 488 1.29 59.18 -31.11
C THR A 488 1.08 59.74 -32.52
N ARG A 489 -0.15 60.21 -32.81
CA ARG A 489 -0.40 61.14 -33.91
C ARG A 489 -0.09 62.55 -33.45
N ALA A 490 0.68 63.27 -34.24
CA ALA A 490 0.81 64.72 -34.18
C ALA A 490 -0.45 65.40 -34.75
N GLY A 491 -0.78 66.59 -34.25
CA GLY A 491 -1.66 67.54 -34.93
C GLY A 491 -2.53 68.37 -33.98
N GLU A 492 -2.10 69.63 -33.81
CA GLU A 492 -2.81 70.82 -33.26
C GLU A 492 -2.84 71.04 -31.74
#